data_AF-A0A7S3K9Q9-F1
#
_entry.id   AF-A0A7S3K9Q9-F1
#
_cell.length_a   1.000
_cell.length_b   1.000
_cell.length_c   1.000
_cell.angle_alpha   90.00
_cell.angle_beta   90.00
_cell.angle_gamma   90.00
#
_symmetry.space_group_name_H-M   'P 1'
#
loop_
_entity.id
_entity.type
_entity.pdbx_description
1 polymer ?
#
loop_
_entity_poly.entity_id
_entity_poly.type
_entity_poly.pdbx_seq_one_letter_code
_entity_poly.pdbx_strand_id
1 'polypeptide(L)'
;MHHAGLTENDRKIVEHLFVNKRINILVTTSTLAWGVNFPARLVVIKGTEYFDAKVKRYVDIPVSDILQMMGRAGRPQFDDKGIACIFVAEEKKNFYKKFLYEPFPVESSLPEQLVEHLNAEIAAGTLNSIKDCLDYMTWTYFFRRLTKNPSFYNLDSQNAAGMLNDYLMDLIKGCLTKLEKAKCIEFNEDDGTIISTSYGYMCSFYY
;
A
#
# COMPACT_ATOMS: atom_id res chain seq x y z
N MET A 1 1.08 9.12 28.08
CA MET A 1 1.32 8.21 26.94
C MET A 1 -0.02 7.98 26.24
N HIS A 2 -0.02 7.64 24.95
CA HIS A 2 -1.23 7.31 24.19
C HIS A 2 -0.98 6.13 23.26
N HIS A 3 -1.75 5.06 23.42
CA HIS A 3 -1.69 3.86 22.58
C HIS A 3 -3.04 3.15 22.55
N ALA A 4 -3.24 2.25 21.59
CA ALA A 4 -4.50 1.53 21.38
C ALA A 4 -4.95 0.67 22.58
N GLY A 5 -4.00 0.17 23.38
CA GLY A 5 -4.29 -0.58 24.62
C GLY A 5 -4.86 0.23 25.80
N LEU A 6 -4.98 1.56 25.69
CA LEU A 6 -5.63 2.38 26.72
C LEU A 6 -7.15 2.41 26.52
N THR A 7 -7.89 2.59 27.62
CA THR A 7 -9.34 2.82 27.53
C THR A 7 -9.64 4.08 26.72
N GLU A 8 -10.80 4.14 26.07
CA GLU A 8 -11.19 5.32 25.29
C GLU A 8 -11.27 6.58 26.15
N ASN A 9 -11.73 6.45 27.39
CA ASN A 9 -11.80 7.55 28.33
C ASN A 9 -10.41 8.13 28.64
N ASP A 10 -9.42 7.26 28.92
CA ASP A 10 -8.05 7.71 29.18
C ASP A 10 -7.43 8.38 27.95
N ARG A 11 -7.68 7.84 26.75
CA ARG A 11 -7.21 8.45 25.50
C ARG A 11 -7.76 9.87 25.34
N LYS A 12 -9.08 10.07 25.52
CA LYS A 12 -9.72 11.39 25.45
C LYS A 12 -9.17 12.37 26.49
N ILE A 13 -8.93 11.91 27.72
CA ILE A 13 -8.35 12.75 28.78
C ILE A 13 -6.94 13.19 28.38
N VAL A 14 -6.09 12.27 27.92
CA VAL A 14 -4.72 12.57 27.50
C VAL A 14 -4.70 13.55 26.32
N GLU A 15 -5.57 13.35 25.32
CA GLU A 15 -5.74 14.25 24.19
C GLU A 15 -6.15 15.66 24.64
N HIS A 16 -7.17 15.74 25.50
CA HIS A 16 -7.65 17.01 26.05
C HIS A 16 -6.56 17.74 26.85
N LEU A 17 -5.79 17.02 27.68
CA LEU A 17 -4.70 17.62 28.44
C LEU A 17 -3.57 18.12 27.53
N PHE A 18 -3.28 17.44 26.41
CA PHE A 18 -2.26 17.85 25.45
C PHE A 18 -2.68 19.10 24.68
N VAL A 19 -3.90 19.11 24.13
CA VAL A 19 -4.44 20.25 23.36
C VAL A 19 -4.51 21.51 24.23
N ASN A 20 -4.91 21.37 25.49
CA ASN A 20 -4.96 22.48 26.46
C ASN A 20 -3.59 22.84 27.07
N LYS A 21 -2.49 22.29 26.55
CA LYS A 21 -1.11 22.57 27.00
C LYS A 21 -0.89 22.31 28.50
N ARG A 22 -1.65 21.37 29.09
CA ARG A 22 -1.44 20.91 30.46
C ARG A 22 -0.31 19.87 30.55
N ILE A 23 -0.10 19.14 29.45
CA ILE A 23 1.06 18.28 29.27
C ILE A 23 1.88 18.76 28.06
N ASN A 24 3.20 18.84 28.25
CA ASN A 24 4.10 19.38 27.23
C ASN A 24 4.61 18.30 26.27
N ILE A 25 4.66 17.05 26.73
CA ILE A 25 5.21 15.93 25.98
C ILE A 25 4.18 14.80 25.97
N LEU A 26 3.87 14.32 24.77
CA LEU A 26 3.00 13.19 24.56
C LEU A 26 3.75 12.12 23.77
N VAL A 27 3.95 10.95 24.38
CA VAL A 27 4.55 9.77 23.74
C VAL A 27 3.43 8.88 23.21
N THR A 28 3.47 8.56 21.91
CA THR A 28 2.41 7.80 21.23
C THR A 28 2.95 6.68 20.33
N THR A 29 2.10 5.71 20.02
CA THR A 29 2.35 4.70 18.98
C THR A 29 2.00 5.23 17.59
N SER A 30 2.53 4.59 16.54
CA SER A 30 2.31 4.98 15.13
C SER A 30 0.84 5.14 14.74
N THR A 31 -0.05 4.37 15.37
CA THR A 31 -1.50 4.43 15.17
C THR A 31 -2.12 5.81 15.38
N LEU A 32 -1.50 6.67 16.20
CA LEU A 32 -2.00 8.03 16.41
C LEU A 32 -1.97 8.85 15.11
N ALA A 33 -0.99 8.60 14.23
CA ALA A 33 -0.78 9.39 13.02
C ALA A 33 -2.03 9.44 12.13
N TRP A 34 -2.84 8.38 12.12
CA TRP A 34 -4.07 8.27 11.35
C TRP A 34 -5.35 8.57 12.15
N GLY A 35 -5.34 8.32 13.46
CA GLY A 35 -6.58 8.27 14.25
C GLY A 35 -6.99 9.56 14.96
N VAL A 36 -6.11 10.56 15.10
CA VAL A 36 -6.42 11.76 15.89
C VAL A 36 -5.84 13.02 15.27
N ASN A 37 -6.61 14.10 15.30
CA ASN A 37 -6.25 15.37 14.67
C ASN A 37 -5.89 16.47 15.69
N PHE A 38 -4.82 16.27 16.47
CA PHE A 38 -4.21 17.38 17.22
C PHE A 38 -2.79 17.63 16.72
N PRO A 39 -2.47 18.88 16.31
CA PRO A 39 -1.12 19.24 15.89
C PRO A 39 -0.20 19.52 17.09
N ALA A 40 1.10 19.26 16.93
CA ALA A 40 2.14 19.54 17.91
C ALA A 40 3.21 20.45 17.30
N ARG A 41 3.82 21.35 18.09
CA ARG A 41 4.89 22.22 17.58
C ARG A 41 6.11 21.43 17.09
N LEU A 42 6.48 20.41 17.85
CA LEU A 42 7.59 19.50 17.58
C LEU A 42 7.07 18.06 17.56
N VAL A 43 7.37 17.32 16.50
CA VAL A 43 7.18 15.87 16.43
C VAL A 43 8.54 15.20 16.38
N VAL A 44 8.75 14.21 17.25
CA VAL A 44 9.96 13.38 17.26
C VAL A 44 9.58 11.95 16.92
N ILE A 45 10.12 11.45 15.81
CA ILE A 45 9.97 10.05 15.39
C ILE A 45 11.19 9.30 15.90
N LYS A 46 11.00 8.52 16.97
CA LYS A 46 12.07 7.75 17.61
C LYS A 46 12.18 6.37 16.95
N GLY A 47 13.07 6.26 15.98
CA GLY A 47 13.29 5.03 15.22
C GLY A 47 12.31 4.90 14.05
N THR A 48 12.75 4.23 12.99
CA THR A 48 11.99 4.07 11.74
C THR A 48 11.67 2.61 11.44
N GLU A 49 11.69 1.75 12.46
CA GLU A 49 11.51 0.30 12.33
C GLU A 49 10.47 -0.18 13.34
N TYR A 50 9.74 -1.22 12.95
CA TYR A 50 8.84 -1.93 13.84
C TYR A 50 9.00 -3.45 13.66
N PHE A 51 8.65 -4.20 14.68
CA PHE A 51 8.70 -5.66 14.61
C PHE A 51 7.47 -6.19 13.89
N ASP A 52 7.65 -6.84 12.74
CA ASP A 52 6.58 -7.53 12.03
C ASP A 52 6.55 -9.00 12.46
N ALA A 53 5.47 -9.40 13.13
CA ALA A 53 5.27 -10.75 13.63
C ALA A 53 5.13 -11.80 12.52
N LYS A 54 4.68 -11.42 11.32
CA LYS A 54 4.52 -12.35 10.18
C LYS A 54 5.87 -12.82 9.66
N VAL A 55 6.81 -11.89 9.50
CA VAL A 55 8.17 -12.16 9.03
C VAL A 55 9.18 -12.35 10.16
N LYS A 56 8.75 -12.19 11.44
CA LYS A 56 9.54 -12.36 12.67
C LYS A 56 10.85 -11.55 12.68
N ARG A 57 10.83 -10.33 12.12
CA ARG A 57 11.98 -9.43 12.08
C ARG A 57 11.55 -7.97 12.17
N TYR A 58 12.51 -7.10 12.45
CA TYR A 58 12.31 -5.67 12.29
C TYR A 58 12.27 -5.33 10.81
N VAL A 59 11.26 -4.55 10.43
CA VAL A 59 11.08 -4.01 9.09
C VAL A 59 10.91 -2.50 9.19
N ASP A 60 11.22 -1.80 8.11
CA ASP A 60 11.05 -0.36 8.03
C ASP A 60 9.56 0.03 8.11
N ILE A 61 9.28 1.11 8.83
CA ILE A 61 7.97 1.75 8.81
C ILE A 61 7.74 2.31 7.41
N PRO A 62 6.56 2.10 6.79
CA PRO A 62 6.24 2.68 5.51
C PRO A 62 6.44 4.20 5.49
N VAL A 63 7.02 4.73 4.40
CA VAL A 63 7.28 6.18 4.26
C VAL A 63 5.99 6.99 4.40
N SER A 64 4.85 6.46 3.97
CA SER A 64 3.53 7.08 4.15
C SER A 64 3.20 7.34 5.63
N ASP A 65 3.50 6.40 6.52
CA ASP A 65 3.25 6.55 7.95
C ASP A 65 4.18 7.58 8.57
N ILE A 66 5.44 7.61 8.15
CA ILE A 66 6.41 8.64 8.55
C ILE A 66 5.94 10.03 8.12
N LEU A 67 5.46 10.17 6.88
CA LEU A 67 4.88 11.42 6.38
C LEU A 67 3.64 11.84 7.18
N GLN A 68 2.77 10.91 7.55
CA GLN A 68 1.61 11.20 8.40
C GLN A 68 2.02 11.66 9.81
N MET A 69 3.01 11.00 10.42
CA MET A 69 3.55 11.44 11.72
C MET A 69 4.12 12.85 11.63
N MET A 70 4.91 13.13 10.58
CA MET A 70 5.47 14.46 10.33
C MET A 70 4.40 15.52 10.05
N GLY A 71 3.31 15.16 9.39
CA GLY A 71 2.17 16.05 9.13
C GLY A 71 1.50 16.58 10.39
N ARG A 72 1.78 15.97 11.57
CA ARG A 72 1.34 16.49 12.87
C ARG A 72 2.23 17.62 13.40
N ALA A 73 3.38 17.87 12.78
CA ALA A 73 4.28 18.95 13.17
C ALA A 73 3.79 20.30 12.64
N GLY A 74 3.71 21.28 13.54
CA GLY A 74 3.20 22.62 13.27
C GLY A 74 1.72 22.73 13.58
N ARG A 75 1.35 23.77 14.34
CA ARG A 75 -0.03 24.09 14.66
C ARG A 75 -0.49 25.26 13.77
N PRO A 76 -1.41 25.01 12.81
CA PRO A 76 -2.00 26.09 12.03
C PRO A 76 -2.56 27.16 12.98
N GLN A 77 -2.35 28.44 12.67
CA GLN A 77 -2.77 29.61 13.47
C GLN A 77 -1.98 29.88 14.77
N PHE A 78 -1.15 28.96 15.25
CA PHE A 78 -0.42 29.14 16.52
C PHE A 78 1.10 29.18 16.39
N ASP A 79 1.69 28.49 15.40
CA ASP A 79 3.13 28.46 15.18
C ASP A 79 3.47 28.89 13.75
N ASP A 80 4.52 29.70 13.59
CA ASP A 80 5.05 30.08 12.28
C ASP A 80 5.78 28.93 11.57
N LYS A 81 6.25 27.94 12.35
CA LYS A 81 7.03 26.80 11.87
C LYS A 81 6.69 25.53 12.68
N GLY A 82 6.49 24.43 11.99
CA GLY A 82 6.49 23.08 12.57
C GLY A 82 7.87 22.45 12.46
N ILE A 83 8.31 21.73 13.50
CA ILE A 83 9.58 21.00 13.47
C ILE A 83 9.30 19.51 13.57
N ALA A 84 9.83 18.73 12.64
CA ALA A 84 9.84 17.28 12.71
C ALA A 84 11.28 16.78 12.79
N CYS A 85 11.55 15.90 13.75
CA CYS A 85 12.87 15.30 13.96
C CYS A 85 12.74 13.79 13.84
N ILE A 86 13.49 13.20 12.90
CA ILE A 86 13.50 11.74 12.66
C ILE A 86 14.82 11.19 13.17
N PHE A 87 14.75 10.25 14.10
CA PHE A 87 15.90 9.45 14.51
C PHE A 87 15.95 8.18 13.69
N VAL A 88 17.00 8.05 12.89
CA VAL A 88 17.21 6.97 11.93
C VAL A 88 18.67 6.56 11.90
N ALA A 89 18.96 5.31 11.54
CA ALA A 89 20.31 4.84 11.26
C ALA A 89 20.95 5.68 10.13
N GLU A 90 22.27 5.96 10.25
CA GLU A 90 22.98 6.84 9.30
C GLU A 90 22.87 6.34 7.85
N GLU A 91 22.89 5.02 7.65
CA GLU A 91 22.74 4.36 6.34
C GLU A 91 21.43 4.73 5.62
N LYS A 92 20.34 4.92 6.38
CA LYS A 92 18.99 5.23 5.84
C LYS A 92 18.69 6.73 5.81
N LYS A 93 19.56 7.57 6.37
CA LYS A 93 19.34 9.02 6.46
C LYS A 93 19.13 9.68 5.10
N ASN A 94 19.93 9.31 4.11
CA ASN A 94 19.80 9.88 2.75
C ASN A 94 18.51 9.43 2.06
N PHE A 95 18.08 8.18 2.30
CA PHE A 95 16.79 7.66 1.84
C PHE A 95 15.65 8.56 2.35
N TYR A 96 15.51 8.72 3.67
CA TYR A 96 14.46 9.56 4.24
C TYR A 96 14.59 11.02 3.80
N LYS A 97 15.80 11.59 3.80
CA LYS A 97 16.03 12.97 3.34
C LYS A 97 15.48 13.18 1.93
N LYS A 98 15.71 12.25 1.00
CA LYS A 98 15.20 12.36 -0.37
C LYS A 98 13.68 12.45 -0.40
N PHE A 99 12.96 11.58 0.32
CA PHE A 99 11.49 11.56 0.33
C PHE A 99 10.84 12.74 1.08
N LEU A 100 11.58 13.48 1.90
CA LEU A 100 11.06 14.70 2.53
C LEU A 100 11.06 15.90 1.59
N TYR A 101 11.96 15.92 0.61
CA TYR A 101 12.12 17.05 -0.31
C TYR A 101 11.65 16.76 -1.74
N GLU A 102 11.58 15.48 -2.11
CA GLU A 102 11.08 15.03 -3.41
C GLU A 102 9.76 14.25 -3.23
N PRO A 103 8.79 14.42 -4.15
CA PRO A 103 7.56 13.65 -4.12
C PRO A 103 7.87 12.14 -4.26
N PHE A 104 7.19 11.34 -3.43
CA PHE A 104 7.37 9.88 -3.43
C PHE A 104 6.88 9.28 -4.77
N PRO A 105 7.73 8.55 -5.52
CA PRO A 105 7.29 7.86 -6.73
C PRO A 105 6.38 6.69 -6.33
N VAL A 106 5.09 6.81 -6.63
CA VAL A 106 4.12 5.74 -6.37
C VAL A 106 4.11 4.77 -7.54
N GLU A 107 4.45 3.51 -7.28
CA GLU A 107 4.37 2.41 -8.24
C GLU A 107 3.20 1.47 -7.89
N SER A 108 2.81 0.63 -8.85
CA SER A 108 1.69 -0.29 -8.68
C SER A 108 2.15 -1.64 -8.15
N SER A 109 1.61 -2.09 -7.02
CA SER A 109 1.81 -3.46 -6.50
C SER A 109 0.79 -4.47 -7.04
N LEU A 110 -0.08 -4.08 -7.97
CA LEU A 110 -1.12 -4.95 -8.55
C LEU A 110 -0.60 -6.34 -9.01
N PRO A 111 0.58 -6.48 -9.65
CA PRO A 111 1.06 -7.80 -10.09
C PRO A 111 1.23 -8.83 -8.96
N GLU A 112 1.45 -8.38 -7.72
CA GLU A 112 1.62 -9.26 -6.56
C GLU A 112 0.30 -9.88 -6.10
N GLN A 113 -0.83 -9.20 -6.34
CA GLN A 113 -2.19 -9.57 -5.91
C GLN A 113 -3.15 -9.77 -7.10
N LEU A 114 -2.60 -9.87 -8.31
CA LEU A 114 -3.39 -9.91 -9.53
C LEU A 114 -4.27 -11.17 -9.60
N VAL A 115 -3.81 -12.28 -9.02
CA VAL A 115 -4.52 -13.56 -9.00
C VAL A 115 -5.88 -13.41 -8.30
N GLU A 116 -5.89 -12.77 -7.13
CA GLU A 116 -7.08 -12.54 -6.33
C GLU A 116 -8.06 -11.58 -7.03
N HIS A 117 -7.54 -10.49 -7.61
CA HIS A 117 -8.36 -9.53 -8.35
C HIS A 117 -8.99 -10.14 -9.61
N LEU A 118 -8.24 -10.93 -10.38
CA LEU A 118 -8.78 -11.62 -11.55
C LEU A 118 -9.87 -12.63 -11.14
N ASN A 119 -9.65 -13.39 -10.07
CA ASN A 119 -10.66 -14.32 -9.56
C ASN A 119 -11.97 -13.60 -9.18
N ALA A 120 -11.87 -12.43 -8.53
CA ALA A 120 -13.04 -11.65 -8.14
C ALA A 120 -13.85 -11.16 -9.35
N GLU A 121 -13.17 -10.64 -10.37
CA GLU A 121 -13.83 -10.13 -11.58
C GLU A 121 -14.40 -11.26 -12.47
N ILE A 122 -13.75 -12.43 -12.49
CA ILE A 122 -14.29 -13.63 -13.14
C ILE A 122 -15.52 -14.14 -12.38
N ALA A 123 -15.49 -14.18 -11.04
CA ALA A 123 -16.62 -14.58 -10.21
C ALA A 123 -17.80 -13.62 -10.31
N ALA A 124 -17.55 -12.32 -10.53
CA ALA A 124 -18.57 -11.31 -10.79
C ALA A 124 -19.17 -11.41 -12.21
N GLY A 125 -18.55 -12.18 -13.11
CA GLY A 125 -18.96 -12.30 -14.51
C GLY A 125 -18.53 -11.14 -15.41
N THR A 126 -17.68 -10.23 -14.91
CA THR A 126 -17.11 -9.12 -15.69
C THR A 126 -16.13 -9.64 -16.75
N LEU A 127 -15.35 -10.68 -16.41
CA LEU A 127 -14.30 -11.24 -17.27
C LEU A 127 -14.66 -12.66 -17.68
N ASN A 128 -14.86 -12.88 -18.99
CA ASN A 128 -15.24 -14.18 -19.53
C ASN A 128 -14.22 -14.72 -20.55
N SER A 129 -13.20 -13.93 -20.90
CA SER A 129 -12.17 -14.30 -21.87
C SER A 129 -10.81 -13.68 -21.53
N ILE A 130 -9.73 -14.22 -22.10
CA ILE A 130 -8.37 -13.65 -21.96
C ILE A 130 -8.32 -12.22 -22.50
N LYS A 131 -9.10 -11.93 -23.55
CA LYS A 131 -9.19 -10.59 -24.12
C LYS A 131 -9.80 -9.60 -23.13
N ASP A 132 -10.86 -9.99 -22.44
CA ASP A 132 -11.47 -9.15 -21.41
C ASP A 132 -10.47 -8.87 -20.27
N CYS A 133 -9.68 -9.88 -19.87
CA CYS A 133 -8.63 -9.71 -18.87
C CYS A 133 -7.56 -8.70 -19.33
N LEU A 134 -7.16 -8.72 -20.61
CA LEU A 134 -6.23 -7.75 -21.17
C LEU A 134 -6.82 -6.35 -21.16
N ASP A 135 -8.07 -6.21 -21.62
CA ASP A 135 -8.78 -4.93 -21.64
C ASP A 135 -8.92 -4.37 -20.22
N TYR A 136 -9.30 -5.20 -19.24
CA TYR A 136 -9.34 -4.84 -17.82
C TYR A 136 -7.99 -4.32 -17.31
N MET A 137 -6.88 -4.97 -17.66
CA MET A 137 -5.54 -4.53 -17.27
C MET A 137 -5.23 -3.13 -17.78
N THR A 138 -5.72 -2.72 -18.97
CA THR A 138 -5.46 -1.38 -19.52
C THR A 138 -6.06 -0.25 -18.68
N TRP A 139 -7.12 -0.51 -17.91
CA TRP A 139 -7.77 0.47 -17.03
C TRP A 139 -7.03 0.69 -15.71
N THR A 140 -6.09 -0.19 -15.38
CA THR A 140 -5.40 -0.18 -14.08
C THR A 140 -4.30 0.88 -13.99
N TYR A 141 -3.99 1.30 -12.75
CA TYR A 141 -2.80 2.13 -12.50
C TYR A 141 -1.51 1.43 -12.93
N PHE A 142 -1.47 0.11 -12.82
CA PHE A 142 -0.36 -0.72 -13.27
C PHE A 142 -0.02 -0.49 -14.74
N PHE A 143 -0.98 -0.56 -15.65
CA PHE A 143 -0.73 -0.33 -17.08
C PHE A 143 -0.13 1.06 -17.34
N ARG A 144 -0.66 2.10 -16.68
CA ARG A 144 -0.13 3.45 -16.77
C ARG A 144 1.31 3.57 -16.25
N ARG A 145 1.68 2.82 -15.21
CA ARG A 145 3.05 2.80 -14.69
C ARG A 145 3.99 1.94 -15.51
N LEU A 146 3.51 0.83 -16.06
CA LEU A 146 4.27 -0.06 -16.92
C LEU A 146 4.83 0.68 -18.14
N THR A 147 4.02 1.55 -18.76
CA THR A 147 4.46 2.39 -19.90
C THR A 147 5.46 3.49 -19.51
N LYS A 148 5.42 3.98 -18.26
CA LYS A 148 6.27 5.09 -17.79
C LYS A 148 7.57 4.65 -17.13
N ASN A 149 7.60 3.49 -16.48
CA ASN A 149 8.76 2.93 -15.80
C ASN A 149 8.82 1.40 -15.95
N PRO A 150 9.05 0.87 -17.17
CA PRO A 150 9.06 -0.57 -17.42
C PRO A 150 10.10 -1.33 -16.58
N SER A 151 11.26 -0.70 -16.35
CA SER A 151 12.38 -1.33 -15.63
C SER A 151 12.04 -1.68 -14.18
N PHE A 152 11.11 -0.98 -13.54
CA PHE A 152 10.62 -1.32 -12.20
C PHE A 152 9.87 -2.67 -12.19
N TYR A 153 9.21 -3.01 -13.29
CA TYR A 153 8.43 -4.24 -13.45
C TYR A 153 9.21 -5.37 -14.15
N ASN A 154 10.54 -5.26 -14.17
CA ASN A 154 11.46 -6.18 -14.85
C ASN A 154 11.25 -6.30 -16.37
N LEU A 155 10.80 -5.21 -17.02
CA LEU A 155 10.76 -5.11 -18.47
C LEU A 155 11.96 -4.35 -19.02
N ASP A 156 12.58 -4.91 -20.06
CA ASP A 156 13.65 -4.25 -20.80
C ASP A 156 13.11 -3.04 -21.57
N SER A 157 13.69 -1.88 -21.31
CA SER A 157 13.21 -0.59 -21.82
C SER A 157 13.44 -0.38 -23.33
N GLN A 158 14.25 -1.21 -23.98
CA GLN A 158 14.69 -0.99 -25.36
C GLN A 158 13.64 -1.36 -26.42
N ASN A 159 12.66 -2.24 -26.11
CA ASN A 159 11.60 -2.67 -27.03
C ASN A 159 10.20 -2.65 -26.37
N ALA A 160 9.95 -1.67 -25.50
CA ALA A 160 8.80 -1.65 -24.60
C ALA A 160 7.43 -1.70 -25.30
N ALA A 161 7.23 -1.06 -26.45
CA ALA A 161 5.90 -0.97 -27.06
C ALA A 161 5.37 -2.29 -27.66
N GLY A 162 6.27 -3.13 -28.21
CA GLY A 162 5.90 -4.45 -28.75
C GLY A 162 5.82 -5.51 -27.66
N MET A 163 6.74 -5.48 -26.70
CA MET A 163 6.84 -6.50 -25.63
C MET A 163 5.81 -6.31 -24.50
N LEU A 164 5.14 -5.16 -24.41
CA LEU A 164 4.20 -4.88 -23.33
C LEU A 164 2.96 -5.79 -23.40
N ASN A 165 2.40 -5.99 -24.59
CA ASN A 165 1.26 -6.89 -24.76
C ASN A 165 1.64 -8.34 -24.46
N ASP A 166 2.80 -8.79 -24.94
CA ASP A 166 3.31 -10.13 -24.67
C ASP A 166 3.50 -10.35 -23.16
N TYR A 167 4.10 -9.38 -22.47
CA TYR A 167 4.27 -9.43 -21.03
C TYR A 167 2.95 -9.46 -20.25
N LEU A 168 1.96 -8.63 -20.64
CA LEU A 168 0.64 -8.68 -20.02
C LEU A 168 -0.06 -10.02 -20.26
N MET A 169 0.06 -10.56 -21.48
CA MET A 169 -0.48 -11.88 -21.80
C MET A 169 0.17 -12.96 -20.94
N ASP A 170 1.49 -12.96 -20.81
CA ASP A 170 2.23 -13.94 -19.99
C ASP A 170 1.86 -13.81 -18.51
N LEU A 171 1.72 -12.58 -18.01
CA LEU A 171 1.30 -12.31 -16.64
C LEU A 171 -0.12 -12.83 -16.37
N ILE A 172 -1.08 -12.54 -17.26
CA ILE A 172 -2.47 -13.00 -17.14
C ILE A 172 -2.52 -14.53 -17.23
N LYS A 173 -1.87 -15.14 -18.23
CA LYS A 173 -1.81 -16.61 -18.37
C LYS A 173 -1.23 -17.25 -17.12
N GLY A 174 -0.13 -16.71 -16.59
CA GLY A 174 0.47 -17.18 -15.34
C GLY A 174 -0.49 -17.10 -14.15
N CYS A 175 -1.34 -16.07 -14.07
CA CYS A 175 -2.36 -15.95 -13.04
C CYS A 175 -3.53 -16.93 -13.25
N LEU A 176 -4.04 -17.05 -14.48
CA LEU A 176 -5.11 -17.99 -14.82
C LEU A 176 -4.69 -19.44 -14.54
N THR A 177 -3.46 -19.83 -14.90
CA THR A 177 -2.92 -21.16 -14.57
C THR A 177 -2.84 -21.40 -13.06
N LYS A 178 -2.56 -20.37 -12.24
CA LYS A 178 -2.60 -20.51 -10.77
C LYS A 178 -4.03 -20.72 -10.26
N LEU A 179 -5.01 -19.98 -10.82
CA LEU A 179 -6.42 -20.12 -10.47
C LEU A 179 -7.00 -21.47 -10.88
N GLU A 180 -6.65 -21.95 -12.07
CA GLU A 180 -7.04 -23.26 -12.58
C GLU A 180 -6.46 -24.39 -11.69
N LYS A 181 -5.17 -24.30 -11.33
CA LYS A 181 -4.54 -25.24 -10.37
C LYS A 181 -5.21 -25.22 -9.00
N ALA A 182 -5.68 -24.06 -8.55
CA ALA A 182 -6.45 -23.91 -7.33
C ALA A 182 -7.93 -24.33 -7.46
N LYS A 183 -8.37 -24.73 -8.67
CA LYS A 183 -9.75 -25.07 -9.03
C LYS A 183 -10.74 -23.92 -8.82
N CYS A 184 -10.27 -22.68 -8.86
CA CYS A 184 -11.12 -21.49 -8.75
C CYS A 184 -11.82 -21.13 -10.07
N ILE A 185 -11.21 -21.51 -11.20
CA ILE A 185 -11.75 -21.27 -12.54
C ILE A 185 -11.67 -22.55 -13.38
N GLU A 186 -12.53 -22.64 -14.38
CA GLU A 186 -12.46 -23.60 -15.47
C GLU A 186 -12.21 -22.85 -16.78
N PHE A 187 -11.23 -23.32 -17.54
CA PHE A 187 -10.89 -22.77 -18.86
C PHE A 187 -11.39 -23.75 -19.92
N ASN A 188 -12.28 -23.27 -20.80
CA ASN A 188 -12.72 -24.07 -21.94
C ASN A 188 -11.82 -23.76 -23.14
N GLU A 189 -10.97 -24.71 -23.51
CA GLU A 189 -10.00 -24.57 -24.61
C GLU A 189 -10.68 -24.42 -25.98
N ASP A 190 -11.90 -24.94 -26.14
CA ASP A 190 -12.61 -24.92 -27.43
C ASP A 190 -13.14 -23.53 -27.78
N ASP A 191 -13.68 -22.81 -26.78
CA ASP A 191 -14.31 -21.49 -26.96
C ASP A 191 -13.47 -20.32 -26.38
N GLY A 192 -12.37 -20.63 -25.70
CA GLY A 192 -11.53 -19.64 -25.00
C GLY A 192 -12.24 -18.94 -23.84
N THR A 193 -13.30 -19.57 -23.31
CA THR A 193 -14.15 -19.00 -22.26
C THR A 193 -13.63 -19.37 -20.87
N ILE A 194 -13.74 -18.42 -19.95
CA ILE A 194 -13.32 -18.54 -18.56
C ILE A 194 -14.57 -18.52 -17.69
N ILE A 195 -14.75 -19.54 -16.87
CA ILE A 195 -15.92 -19.66 -15.98
C ILE A 195 -15.44 -19.81 -14.54
N SER A 196 -16.08 -19.10 -13.60
CA SER A 196 -15.80 -19.25 -12.18
C SER A 196 -16.42 -20.54 -11.64
N THR A 197 -15.69 -21.27 -10.80
CA THR A 197 -16.24 -22.42 -10.07
C THR A 197 -16.87 -21.97 -8.75
N SER A 198 -17.59 -22.87 -8.07
CA SER A 198 -18.06 -22.62 -6.70
C SER A 198 -16.94 -22.23 -5.74
N TYR A 199 -15.73 -22.75 -5.93
CA TYR A 199 -14.56 -22.37 -5.12
C TYR A 199 -14.10 -20.95 -5.43
N GLY A 200 -14.03 -20.56 -6.70
CA GLY A 200 -13.68 -19.20 -7.11
C GLY A 200 -14.66 -18.18 -6.54
N TYR A 201 -15.96 -18.49 -6.60
CA TYR A 201 -17.02 -17.66 -6.01
C TYR A 201 -16.87 -17.53 -4.49
N MET A 202 -16.61 -18.64 -3.76
CA MET A 202 -16.40 -18.59 -2.32
C MET A 202 -15.17 -17.75 -1.94
N CYS A 203 -14.04 -17.91 -2.65
CA CYS A 203 -12.84 -17.10 -2.43
C CYS A 203 -13.10 -15.60 -2.71
N SER A 204 -13.85 -15.27 -3.75
CA SER A 204 -14.22 -13.88 -4.03
C SER A 204 -15.15 -13.30 -2.97
N PHE A 205 -16.06 -14.09 -2.40
CA PHE A 205 -17.06 -13.61 -1.47
C PHE A 205 -16.49 -13.33 -0.07
N TYR A 206 -15.53 -14.15 0.37
CA TYR A 206 -14.97 -14.08 1.74
C TYR A 206 -13.60 -13.41 1.84
N TYR A 207 -12.99 -13.04 0.71
CA TYR A 207 -11.62 -12.50 0.65
C TYR A 207 -10.61 -13.47 1.28
#